data_AF-A0A930FGT3-F1
#
_entry.id   AF-A0A930FGT3-F1
#
_cell.length_a   1.000
_cell.length_b   1.000
_cell.length_c   1.000
_cell.angle_alpha   90.00
_cell.angle_beta   90.00
_cell.angle_gamma   90.00
#
_symmetry.space_group_name_H-M   'P 1'
#
loop_
_entity.id
_entity.type
_entity.pdbx_description
1 polymer ?
#
loop_
_entity_poly.entity_id
_entity_poly.type
_entity_poly.pdbx_seq_one_letter_code
_entity_poly.pdbx_strand_id
1 'polypeptide(L)'
;MNKRKREDNKLYAVTRKLAYERDNGCCVICGYPAAQCHHIVFRSQGGLSELRNLACLCLQCHNQAHGVFAKEIRKHLLEVIKERTDRYEKTQNQRI
;
A
#
# COMPACT_ATOMS: atom_id res chain seq x y z
N MET A 1 12.90 -4.30 -20.46
CA MET A 1 11.78 -4.16 -19.50
C MET A 1 10.47 -4.08 -20.27
N ASN A 2 9.47 -4.91 -19.94
CA ASN A 2 8.21 -4.93 -20.71
C ASN A 2 7.36 -3.66 -20.46
N LYS A 3 6.44 -3.36 -21.39
CA LYS A 3 5.56 -2.17 -21.34
C LYS A 3 4.82 -2.06 -19.99
N ARG A 4 4.23 -3.18 -19.54
CA ARG A 4 3.50 -3.29 -18.27
C ARG A 4 4.34 -2.85 -17.06
N LYS A 5 5.56 -3.37 -16.90
CA LYS A 5 6.44 -3.04 -15.76
C LYS A 5 6.84 -1.56 -15.77
N ARG A 6 7.05 -0.98 -16.95
CA ARG A 6 7.36 0.45 -17.10
C ARG A 6 6.18 1.32 -16.68
N GLU A 7 4.96 0.98 -17.10
CA GLU A 7 3.73 1.70 -16.71
C GLU A 7 3.48 1.58 -15.21
N ASP A 8 3.60 0.38 -14.66
CA ASP A 8 3.44 0.13 -13.23
C ASP A 8 4.50 0.86 -12.38
N ASN A 9 5.74 0.99 -12.85
CA ASN A 9 6.76 1.81 -12.17
C ASN A 9 6.40 3.31 -12.17
N LYS A 10 5.81 3.83 -13.25
CA LYS A 10 5.32 5.22 -13.29
C LYS A 10 4.16 5.41 -12.31
N LEU A 11 3.23 4.47 -12.29
CA LEU A 11 2.13 4.45 -11.33
C LEU A 11 2.67 4.48 -9.89
N TYR A 12 3.62 3.59 -9.57
CA TYR A 12 4.23 3.52 -8.25
C TYR A 12 4.89 4.82 -7.81
N ALA A 13 5.57 5.53 -8.72
CA ALA A 13 6.22 6.80 -8.38
C ALA A 13 5.22 7.86 -7.86
N VAL A 14 3.98 7.81 -8.34
CA VAL A 14 2.88 8.68 -7.92
C VAL A 14 2.22 8.12 -6.66
N THR A 15 1.72 6.89 -6.73
CA THR A 15 0.89 6.29 -5.66
C THR A 15 1.67 5.99 -4.39
N ARG A 16 2.98 5.79 -4.46
CA ARG A 16 3.83 5.67 -3.25
C ARG A 16 3.70 6.92 -2.38
N LYS A 17 3.78 8.11 -2.96
CA LYS A 17 3.68 9.37 -2.19
C LYS A 17 2.30 9.51 -1.56
N LEU A 18 1.25 9.21 -2.33
CA LEU A 18 -0.14 9.22 -1.85
C LEU A 18 -0.38 8.20 -0.73
N ALA A 19 0.25 7.01 -0.79
CA ALA A 19 0.15 6.00 0.27
C ALA A 19 0.74 6.52 1.58
N TYR A 20 1.92 7.16 1.53
CA TYR A 20 2.52 7.78 2.72
C TYR A 20 1.65 8.92 3.26
N GLU A 21 1.06 9.75 2.41
CA GLU A 21 0.14 10.81 2.85
C GLU A 21 -1.12 10.21 3.52
N ARG A 22 -1.79 9.26 2.85
CA ARG A 22 -2.98 8.56 3.37
C ARG A 22 -2.73 7.93 4.74
N ASP A 23 -1.57 7.29 4.89
CA ASP A 23 -1.22 6.54 6.09
C ASP A 23 -0.48 7.39 7.14
N ASN A 24 -0.38 8.71 6.94
CA ASN A 24 0.33 9.66 7.79
C ASN A 24 1.80 9.27 8.05
N GLY A 25 2.44 8.61 7.08
CA GLY A 25 3.80 8.10 7.21
C GLY A 25 3.98 6.96 8.21
N CYS A 26 2.89 6.36 8.69
CA CYS A 26 2.91 5.34 9.72
C CYS A 26 2.55 3.95 9.17
N CYS A 27 3.05 2.92 9.86
CA CYS A 27 2.71 1.53 9.62
C CYS A 27 1.21 1.33 9.86
N VAL A 28 0.50 0.80 8.87
CA VAL A 28 -0.96 0.60 9.00
C VAL A 28 -1.34 -0.51 9.97
N ILE A 29 -0.39 -1.38 10.33
CA ILE A 29 -0.58 -2.49 11.29
C ILE A 29 -0.29 -2.04 12.72
N CYS A 30 0.86 -1.42 12.98
CA CYS A 30 1.34 -1.14 14.34
C CYS A 30 1.48 0.35 14.69
N GLY A 31 1.29 1.26 13.74
CA GLY A 31 1.40 2.71 13.97
C GLY A 31 2.83 3.27 14.03
N TYR A 32 3.88 2.42 14.10
CA TYR A 32 5.28 2.88 14.05
C TYR A 32 5.62 3.51 12.69
N PRO A 33 6.60 4.44 12.58
CA PRO A 33 6.99 5.01 11.29
C PRO A 33 7.20 3.97 10.18
N ALA A 34 6.60 4.23 9.02
CA ALA A 34 6.67 3.35 7.87
C ALA A 34 8.05 3.42 7.20
N ALA A 35 8.66 2.27 6.97
CA ALA A 35 9.93 2.16 6.28
C ALA A 35 9.72 2.06 4.76
N GLN A 36 8.66 1.38 4.32
CA GLN A 36 8.39 1.13 2.90
C GLN A 36 6.91 0.88 2.61
N CYS A 37 6.53 1.06 1.33
CA CYS A 37 5.24 0.60 0.84
C CYS A 37 5.33 -0.87 0.45
N HIS A 38 4.38 -1.65 0.93
CA HIS A 38 4.19 -3.05 0.60
C HIS A 38 3.11 -3.21 -0.47
N HIS A 39 3.34 -4.05 -1.48
CA HIS A 39 2.32 -4.49 -2.43
C HIS A 39 1.52 -5.64 -1.83
N ILE A 40 0.27 -5.40 -1.43
CA ILE A 40 -0.60 -6.39 -0.76
C ILE A 40 -0.87 -7.59 -1.67
N VAL A 41 -1.20 -7.30 -2.93
CA VAL A 41 -1.10 -8.21 -4.06
C VAL A 41 0.27 -8.05 -4.70
N PHE A 42 1.11 -9.07 -4.59
CA PHE A 42 2.46 -9.02 -5.14
C PHE A 42 2.47 -8.77 -6.64
N ARG A 43 3.47 -8.02 -7.12
CA ARG A 43 3.67 -7.74 -8.54
C ARG A 43 3.84 -9.02 -9.37
N SER A 44 4.48 -10.04 -8.81
CA SER A 44 4.62 -11.37 -9.43
C SER A 44 3.28 -12.11 -9.59
N GLN A 45 2.29 -11.79 -8.75
CA GLN A 45 0.92 -12.30 -8.83
C GLN A 45 0.00 -11.36 -9.63
N GLY A 46 0.58 -10.39 -10.34
CA GLY A 46 -0.14 -9.45 -11.18
C GLY A 46 -0.69 -8.20 -10.48
N GLY A 47 -0.40 -8.00 -9.19
CA GLY A 47 -0.78 -6.79 -8.48
C GLY A 47 -0.09 -5.54 -9.02
N LEU A 48 -0.86 -4.49 -9.26
CA LEU A 48 -0.38 -3.19 -9.73
C LEU A 48 -0.10 -2.26 -8.55
N SER A 49 0.64 -1.20 -8.80
CA SER A 49 1.00 -0.20 -7.80
C SER A 49 -0.12 0.81 -7.54
N GLU A 50 -1.38 0.38 -7.58
CA GLU A 50 -2.53 1.23 -7.27
C GLU A 50 -2.55 1.58 -5.78
N LEU A 51 -3.10 2.75 -5.42
CA LEU A 51 -3.15 3.20 -4.03
C LEU A 51 -3.80 2.17 -3.10
N ARG A 52 -4.86 1.51 -3.57
CA ARG A 52 -5.60 0.45 -2.86
C ARG A 52 -4.81 -0.86 -2.68
N ASN A 53 -3.70 -1.02 -3.38
CA ASN A 53 -2.82 -2.18 -3.27
C ASN A 53 -1.49 -1.87 -2.55
N LEU A 54 -1.28 -0.63 -2.12
CA LEU A 54 -0.09 -0.22 -1.37
C LEU A 54 -0.44 -0.03 0.11
N ALA A 55 0.37 -0.60 1.00
CA ALA A 55 0.27 -0.39 2.44
C ALA A 55 1.60 0.13 3.00
N CYS A 56 1.60 1.24 3.73
CA CYS A 56 2.80 1.69 4.45
C CYS A 56 3.06 0.77 5.65
N LEU A 57 4.24 0.16 5.71
CA LEU A 57 4.63 -0.76 6.78
C LEU A 57 6.01 -0.41 7.36
N CYS A 58 6.20 -0.66 8.66
CA CYS A 58 7.54 -0.72 9.25
C CYS A 58 8.26 -2.01 8.81
N LEU A 59 9.57 -2.07 9.04
CA LEU A 59 10.39 -3.21 8.58
C LEU A 59 9.91 -4.55 9.17
N GLN A 60 9.54 -4.58 10.45
CA GLN A 60 9.08 -5.81 11.12
C GLN A 60 7.76 -6.32 10.53
N CYS A 61 6.75 -5.46 10.41
CA CYS A 61 5.46 -5.83 9.82
C CYS A 61 5.61 -6.18 8.33
N HIS A 62 6.49 -5.51 7.60
CA HIS A 62 6.77 -5.83 6.20
C HIS A 62 7.33 -7.25 6.05
N ASN A 63 8.27 -7.65 6.91
CA ASN A 63 8.84 -9.00 6.88
C ASN A 63 7.78 -10.06 7.23
N GLN A 64 6.91 -9.79 8.20
CA GLN A 64 5.81 -10.69 8.54
C GLN A 64 4.82 -10.86 7.37
N ALA A 65 4.55 -9.79 6.60
CA ALA A 65 3.70 -9.82 5.42
C ALA A 65 4.25 -10.70 4.28
N HIS A 66 5.54 -11.05 4.31
CA HIS A 66 6.16 -12.02 3.42
C HIS A 66 6.39 -13.40 4.05
N GLY A 67 6.18 -13.54 5.36
CA GLY A 67 6.47 -14.75 6.13
C GLY A 67 5.28 -15.68 6.29
N VAL A 68 5.28 -16.45 7.38
CA VAL A 68 4.27 -17.47 7.69
C VAL A 68 2.85 -16.91 7.81
N PHE A 69 2.70 -15.63 8.19
CA PHE A 69 1.42 -14.95 8.36
C PHE A 69 0.98 -14.14 7.13
N ALA A 70 1.64 -14.34 5.97
CA ALA A 70 1.39 -13.54 4.78
C ALA A 70 -0.09 -13.56 4.34
N LYS A 71 -0.79 -14.69 4.50
CA LYS A 71 -2.19 -14.84 4.06
C LYS A 71 -3.13 -14.02 4.95
N GLU A 72 -2.97 -14.13 6.25
CA GLU A 72 -3.77 -13.42 7.26
C GLU A 72 -3.51 -11.92 7.17
N ILE A 73 -2.24 -11.53 7.11
CA ILE A 73 -1.83 -10.13 6.97
C ILE A 73 -2.36 -9.54 5.68
N ARG A 74 -2.28 -10.27 4.56
CA ARG A 74 -2.84 -9.80 3.28
C ARG A 74 -4.33 -9.51 3.39
N LYS A 75 -5.11 -10.42 3.99
CA LYS A 75 -6.55 -10.22 4.17
C LYS A 75 -6.82 -8.95 4.99
N HIS A 76 -6.15 -8.82 6.13
CA HIS A 76 -6.27 -7.65 6.99
C HIS A 76 -5.89 -6.34 6.27
N LEU A 77 -4.79 -6.35 5.51
CA LEU A 77 -4.34 -5.18 4.76
C LEU A 77 -5.34 -4.77 3.67
N LEU A 78 -5.94 -5.72 2.95
CA LEU A 78 -6.96 -5.39 1.94
C LEU A 78 -8.16 -4.65 2.56
N GLU A 79 -8.62 -5.09 3.73
CA GLU A 79 -9.73 -4.47 4.46
C GLU A 79 -9.34 -3.05 4.92
N VAL A 80 -8.22 -2.92 5.65
CA VAL A 80 -7.75 -1.65 6.20
C VAL A 80 -7.45 -0.63 5.09
N ILE A 81 -6.78 -1.05 4.03
CA ILE A 81 -6.39 -0.14 2.95
C ILE A 81 -7.59 0.30 2.12
N LYS A 82 -8.60 -0.55 1.94
CA LYS A 82 -9.86 -0.15 1.31
C LYS A 82 -10.50 0.99 2.09
N GLU A 83 -10.73 0.81 3.39
CA GLU A 83 -11.37 1.82 4.24
C GLU A 83 -10.58 3.14 4.30
N ARG A 84 -9.25 3.06 4.47
CA ARG A 84 -8.39 4.25 4.49
C ARG A 84 -8.42 4.99 3.16
N THR A 85 -8.40 4.27 2.04
CA THR A 85 -8.43 4.89 0.71
C THR A 85 -9.78 5.54 0.44
N ASP A 86 -10.89 4.90 0.81
CA ASP A 86 -12.24 5.48 0.69
C ASP A 86 -12.36 6.79 1.48
N ARG A 87 -11.80 6.86 2.70
CA ARG A 87 -11.77 8.09 3.49
C ARG A 87 -10.89 9.16 2.85
N TYR A 88 -9.69 8.79 2.40
CA TYR A 88 -8.75 9.72 1.78
C TYR A 88 -9.33 10.36 0.51
N GLU A 89 -9.91 9.57 -0.39
CA GLU A 89 -10.54 10.08 -1.62
C GLU A 89 -11.71 11.03 -1.32
N LYS A 90 -12.55 10.72 -0.31
CA LYS A 90 -13.62 11.62 0.14
C LYS A 90 -13.09 12.96 0.62
N THR A 91 -12.02 12.96 1.42
CA THR A 91 -11.42 14.20 1.93
C THR A 91 -10.80 15.03 0.81
N GLN A 92 -10.15 14.41 -0.18
CA GLN A 92 -9.58 15.16 -1.32
C GLN A 92 -10.69 15.81 -2.17
N ASN A 93 -11.82 15.14 -2.37
CA ASN A 93 -12.95 15.68 -3.14
C ASN A 93 -13.68 16.85 -2.43
N GLN A 94 -13.53 16.99 -1.11
CA GLN A 94 -14.11 18.10 -0.34
C GLN A 94 -13.20 19.35 -0.29
N ARG A 95 -11.97 19.26 -0.83
CA ARG A 95 -11.00 20.37 -0.87
C ARG A 95 -11.07 21.19 -2.18
N ILE A 96 -12.03 20.89 -3.05
CA ILE A 96 -12.29 21.56 -4.34
C ILE A 96 -13.47 22.51 -4.19
#